data_AF-A0A961Q6J0-F1
#
_entry.id   AF-A0A961Q6J0-F1
#
_cell.length_a   1.000
_cell.length_b   1.000
_cell.length_c   1.000
_cell.angle_alpha   90.00
_cell.angle_beta   90.00
_cell.angle_gamma   90.00
#
_symmetry.space_group_name_H-M   'P 1'
#
loop_
_entity.id
_entity.type
_entity.pdbx_description
1 polymer ?
#
loop_
_entity_poly.entity_id
_entity_poly.type
_entity_poly.pdbx_seq_one_letter_code
_entity_poly.pdbx_strand_id
1 'polypeptide(L)'
;MKTRERPAPLPFDTDWNSLVRLWIRPRSDLSDAQARAVRLEYGFDDKTHLLIETRKALVFYVVRRWRLNQETARLELEMTEQLDT
;
A
#
# COMPACT_ATOMS: atom_id res chain seq x y z
N MET A 1 -4.58 40.08 -1.52
CA MET A 1 -3.40 39.21 -1.44
C MET A 1 -2.92 38.94 -2.86
N LYS A 2 -1.72 39.42 -3.27
CA LYS A 2 -1.19 39.17 -4.63
C LYS A 2 -0.37 37.88 -4.61
N THR A 3 -0.75 36.91 -5.43
CA THR A 3 0.01 35.66 -5.62
C THR A 3 1.35 35.99 -6.28
N ARG A 4 2.47 35.51 -5.72
CA ARG A 4 3.80 35.68 -6.29
C ARG A 4 3.90 34.94 -7.62
N GLU A 5 4.36 35.61 -8.68
CA GLU A 5 4.68 34.95 -9.95
C GLU A 5 5.86 33.99 -9.80
N ARG A 6 5.71 32.80 -10.41
CA ARG A 6 6.71 31.74 -10.37
C ARG A 6 7.54 31.79 -11.66
N PRO A 7 8.88 31.79 -11.57
CA PRO A 7 9.76 31.95 -12.74
C PRO A 7 9.83 30.71 -13.65
N ALA A 8 9.32 29.55 -13.21
CA ALA A 8 9.38 28.30 -13.98
C ALA A 8 8.17 27.40 -13.70
N PRO A 9 7.81 26.51 -14.65
CA PRO A 9 6.80 25.48 -14.44
C PRO A 9 7.25 24.49 -13.36
N LEU A 10 6.28 23.85 -12.70
CA LEU A 10 6.58 22.79 -11.74
C LEU A 10 7.03 21.52 -12.48
N PRO A 11 7.92 20.71 -11.87
CA PRO A 11 8.20 19.38 -12.38
C PRO A 11 6.92 18.54 -12.40
N PHE A 12 6.84 17.61 -13.35
CA PHE A 12 5.74 16.64 -13.40
C PHE A 12 5.84 15.68 -12.21
N ASP A 13 4.74 15.49 -11.50
CA ASP A 13 4.67 14.57 -10.37
C ASP A 13 4.41 13.15 -10.87
N THR A 14 5.49 12.41 -11.13
CA THR A 14 5.40 11.02 -11.60
C THR A 14 4.71 10.10 -10.59
N ASP A 15 4.91 10.32 -9.29
CA ASP A 15 4.36 9.44 -8.24
C ASP A 15 2.85 9.67 -8.06
N TRP A 16 2.39 10.91 -8.23
CA TRP A 16 0.96 11.20 -8.29
C TRP A 16 0.31 10.59 -9.52
N ASN A 17 0.99 10.60 -10.66
CA ASN A 17 0.43 10.16 -11.95
C ASN A 17 0.70 8.69 -12.30
N SER A 18 1.34 7.91 -11.42
CA SER A 18 1.55 6.47 -11.59
C SER A 18 0.70 5.65 -10.63
N LEU A 19 0.26 4.47 -11.08
CA LEU A 19 -0.43 3.48 -10.27
C LEU A 19 0.53 2.37 -9.85
N VAL A 20 0.27 1.83 -8.67
CA VAL A 20 0.97 0.67 -8.13
C VAL A 20 -0.04 -0.30 -7.52
N ARG A 21 0.31 -1.58 -7.50
CA ARG A 21 -0.40 -2.63 -6.78
C ARG A 21 0.40 -3.05 -5.54
N LEU A 22 -0.26 -3.01 -4.39
CA LEU A 22 0.29 -3.45 -3.11
C LEU A 22 -0.13 -4.89 -2.86
N TRP A 23 0.86 -5.75 -2.62
CA TRP A 23 0.68 -7.16 -2.30
C TRP A 23 0.77 -7.32 -0.78
N ILE A 24 -0.39 -7.45 -0.13
CA ILE A 24 -0.49 -7.51 1.34
C ILE A 24 -0.81 -8.93 1.77
N ARG A 25 -0.14 -9.43 2.79
CA ARG A 25 -0.37 -10.79 3.33
C ARG A 25 -0.43 -10.79 4.86
N PRO A 26 -0.94 -11.85 5.50
CA PRO A 26 -0.70 -12.08 6.92
C PRO A 26 0.81 -12.07 7.21
N ARG A 27 1.18 -11.59 8.40
CA ARG A 27 2.59 -11.58 8.79
C ARG A 27 3.22 -12.96 8.69
N SER A 28 4.46 -12.99 8.21
CA SER A 28 5.18 -14.22 7.87
C SER A 28 5.61 -15.06 9.06
N ASP A 29 5.68 -14.48 10.25
CA ASP A 29 6.01 -15.15 11.52
C ASP A 29 4.78 -15.72 12.25
N LEU A 30 3.58 -15.57 11.68
CA LEU A 30 2.37 -16.18 12.21
C LEU A 30 2.35 -17.68 11.93
N SER A 31 1.85 -18.46 12.89
CA SER A 31 1.49 -19.86 12.64
C SER A 31 0.37 -19.97 11.60
N ASP A 32 0.26 -21.12 10.94
CA ASP A 32 -0.78 -21.36 9.92
C ASP A 32 -2.21 -21.09 10.43
N ALA A 33 -2.49 -21.47 11.68
CA ALA A 33 -3.79 -21.23 12.31
C ALA A 33 -4.06 -19.73 12.51
N GLN A 34 -3.06 -18.96 12.96
CA GLN A 34 -3.17 -17.50 13.11
C GLN A 34 -3.32 -16.83 11.74
N ALA A 35 -2.52 -17.22 10.76
CA ALA A 35 -2.63 -16.70 9.40
C ALA A 35 -4.01 -16.98 8.79
N ARG A 36 -4.58 -18.17 9.02
CA ARG A 36 -5.96 -18.51 8.59
C ARG A 36 -7.00 -17.60 9.25
N ALA A 37 -6.89 -17.35 10.55
CA ALA A 37 -7.79 -16.44 11.26
C ALA A 37 -7.69 -15.01 10.71
N VAL A 38 -6.47 -14.52 10.46
CA VAL A 38 -6.25 -13.21 9.84
C VAL A 38 -6.85 -13.14 8.44
N ARG A 39 -6.65 -14.17 7.60
CA ARG A 39 -7.25 -14.21 6.26
C ARG A 39 -8.77 -14.10 6.31
N LEU A 40 -9.42 -14.78 7.25
CA LEU A 40 -10.86 -14.70 7.45
C LEU A 40 -11.31 -13.31 7.91
N GLU A 41 -10.61 -12.72 8.88
CA GLU A 41 -10.95 -11.40 9.42
C GLU A 41 -10.85 -10.29 8.38
N TYR A 42 -9.84 -10.36 7.52
CA TYR A 42 -9.58 -9.35 6.48
C TYR A 42 -10.19 -9.71 5.12
N GLY A 43 -10.95 -10.81 5.04
CA GLY A 43 -11.70 -11.18 3.83
C GLY A 43 -10.85 -11.54 2.62
N PHE A 44 -9.74 -12.26 2.83
CA PHE A 44 -8.93 -12.79 1.72
C PHE A 44 -9.78 -13.79 0.91
N ASP A 45 -9.74 -13.66 -0.41
CA ASP A 45 -10.58 -14.40 -1.36
C ASP A 45 -9.92 -15.73 -1.78
N ASP A 46 -9.83 -16.73 -0.91
CA ASP A 46 -9.07 -17.99 -1.10
C ASP A 46 -7.59 -17.81 -1.52
N LYS A 47 -7.13 -16.57 -1.73
CA LYS A 47 -5.79 -16.17 -2.13
C LYS A 47 -4.92 -15.94 -0.91
N THR A 48 -3.62 -16.01 -1.17
CA THR A 48 -2.58 -15.72 -0.20
C THR A 48 -2.41 -14.23 0.08
N HIS A 49 -2.83 -13.38 -0.86
CA HIS A 49 -2.61 -11.93 -0.83
C HIS A 49 -3.90 -11.16 -1.03
N LEU A 50 -4.02 -10.07 -0.29
CA LEU A 50 -4.94 -8.98 -0.57
C LEU A 50 -4.23 -7.98 -1.48
N LEU A 51 -4.86 -7.63 -2.59
CA LEU A 51 -4.31 -6.71 -3.58
C LEU A 51 -5.02 -5.37 -3.48
N ILE A 52 -4.24 -4.29 -3.33
CA ILE A 52 -4.76 -2.91 -3.31
C ILE A 52 -4.07 -2.12 -4.41
N GLU A 53 -4.84 -1.50 -5.29
CA GLU A 53 -4.32 -0.57 -6.29
C GLU A 53 -4.46 0.87 -5.80
N THR A 54 -3.40 1.67 -5.94
CA THR A 54 -3.40 3.07 -5.52
C THR A 54 -2.37 3.88 -6.31
N ARG A 55 -2.40 5.21 -6.14
CA ARG A 55 -1.33 6.08 -6.67
C ARG A 55 -0.05 5.84 -5.90
N LYS A 56 1.10 5.84 -6.58
CA LYS A 56 2.40 5.66 -5.92
C LYS A 56 2.62 6.68 -4.79
N ALA A 57 2.20 7.92 -5.00
CA ALA A 57 2.24 8.98 -3.98
C ALA A 57 1.43 8.66 -2.71
N LEU A 58 0.47 7.72 -2.75
CA LEU A 58 -0.43 7.38 -1.64
C LEU A 58 -0.05 6.09 -0.91
N VAL A 59 0.99 5.38 -1.33
CA VAL A 59 1.43 4.12 -0.69
C VAL A 59 1.67 4.29 0.80
N PHE A 60 2.32 5.40 1.19
CA PHE A 60 2.61 5.66 2.61
C PHE A 60 1.33 5.81 3.45
N TYR A 61 0.24 6.33 2.88
CA TYR A 61 -1.05 6.41 3.55
C TYR A 61 -1.65 5.03 3.78
N VAL A 62 -1.55 4.13 2.79
CA VAL A 62 -2.03 2.75 2.94
C VAL A 62 -1.26 2.04 4.05
N VAL A 63 0.08 2.07 3.99
CA VAL A 63 0.97 1.47 4.99
C VAL A 63 0.63 1.97 6.39
N ARG A 64 0.46 3.29 6.55
CA ARG A 64 0.14 3.89 7.85
C ARG A 64 -1.26 3.54 8.33
N ARG A 65 -2.26 3.60 7.45
CA ARG A 65 -3.67 3.35 7.81
C ARG A 65 -3.93 1.91 8.21
N TRP A 66 -3.17 0.98 7.62
CA TRP A 66 -3.25 -0.46 7.87
C TRP A 66 -2.17 -0.97 8.84
N ARG A 67 -1.28 -0.07 9.28
CA ARG A 67 -0.19 -0.37 10.24
C ARG A 67 0.76 -1.46 9.74
N LEU A 68 0.98 -1.57 8.44
CA LEU A 68 1.73 -2.67 7.80
C LEU A 68 3.21 -2.73 8.20
N ASN A 69 3.74 -1.69 8.86
CA ASN A 69 5.13 -1.56 9.29
C ASN A 69 5.30 -1.54 10.83
N GLN A 70 4.27 -1.93 11.58
CA GLN A 70 4.33 -1.96 13.05
C GLN A 70 4.68 -3.37 13.54
N GLU A 71 5.44 -3.47 14.63
CA GLU A 71 5.80 -4.75 15.26
C GLU A 71 4.58 -5.56 15.68
N THR A 72 3.49 -4.91 16.07
CA THR A 72 2.24 -5.58 16.48
C THR A 72 1.25 -5.77 15.34
N ALA A 73 1.64 -5.50 14.08
CA ALA A 73 0.77 -5.68 12.93
C ALA A 73 0.47 -7.16 12.72
N ARG A 74 -0.70 -7.48 12.16
CA ARG A 74 -1.07 -8.85 11.74
C ARG A 74 -0.94 -9.05 10.23
N LEU A 75 -0.74 -7.96 9.50
CA LEU A 75 -0.50 -7.91 8.07
C LEU A 75 0.86 -7.28 7.82
N GLU A 76 1.47 -7.65 6.70
CA GLU A 76 2.68 -7.01 6.17
C GLU A 76 2.51 -6.72 4.67
N LEU A 77 3.21 -5.68 4.22
CA LEU A 77 3.38 -5.41 2.81
C LEU A 77 4.53 -6.27 2.28
N GLU A 78 4.23 -7.23 1.42
CA GLU A 78 5.26 -8.08 0.81
C GLU A 78 5.97 -7.35 -0.33
N MET A 79 5.21 -6.70 -1.21
CA MET A 79 5.76 -6.02 -2.37
C MET A 79 4.85 -4.89 -2.86
N THR A 80 5.46 -3.92 -3.55
CA THR A 80 4.78 -2.92 -4.38
C THR A 80 5.17 -3.16 -5.84
N GLU A 81 4.18 -3.44 -6.67
CA GLU A 81 4.32 -3.66 -8.12
C GLU A 81 3.91 -2.38 -8.85
N GLN A 82 4.74 -1.89 -9.77
CA GLN A 82 4.35 -0.78 -10.63
C GLN A 82 3.41 -1.28 -11.73
N LEU A 83 2.30 -0.57 -11.93
CA LEU A 83 1.38 -0.87 -13.01
C LEU A 83 1.73 0.03 -14.19
N ASP A 84 2.32 -0.56 -15.22
CA ASP A 84 2.52 0.13 -16.50
C ASP A 84 1.15 0.42 -17.10
N THR A 85 0.87 1.69 -17.38
CA THR A 85 -0.36 2.15 -18.04
C THR A 85 -0.09 2.37 -19.52
#